data_AF-A0A7C3X8L0-F1
#
_entry.id   AF-A0A7C3X8L0-F1
#
_cell.length_a   1.000
_cell.length_b   1.000
_cell.length_c   1.000
_cell.angle_alpha   90.00
_cell.angle_beta   90.00
_cell.angle_gamma   90.00
#
_symmetry.space_group_name_H-M   'P 1'
#
loop_
_entity.id
_entity.type
_entity.pdbx_description
1 polymer ?
#
loop_
_entity_poly.entity_id
_entity_poly.type
_entity_poly.pdbx_seq_one_letter_code
_entity_poly.pdbx_strand_id
1 'polypeptide(L)'
;MGSPSKDLMEYLKRAGVDAKLHEFEEHATTVDDAIKLLGVRREIIIKSILFIDDNGSPVLSIVTGDKRVSEKKLAAACGSKKVRKANPHEVKEFTGYDVGGVPPVGHRRSIRIIIDEKVMRLGC
;
A
#
# COMPACT_ATOMS: atom_id res chain seq x y z
N MET A 1 -0.30 1.22 -22.42
CA MET A 1 -0.31 0.96 -20.95
C MET A 1 -1.48 1.74 -20.37
N GLY A 2 -2.34 1.12 -19.56
CA GLY A 2 -3.51 1.77 -18.96
C GLY A 2 -3.14 2.81 -17.90
N SER A 3 -4.11 3.64 -17.50
CA SER A 3 -3.96 4.50 -16.32
C SER A 3 -4.00 3.61 -15.07
N PRO A 4 -3.07 3.78 -14.09
CA PRO A 4 -3.06 2.96 -12.87
C PRO A 4 -4.40 2.96 -12.11
N SER A 5 -5.12 4.09 -12.10
CA SER A 5 -6.45 4.20 -11.48
C SER A 5 -7.50 3.35 -12.20
N LYS A 6 -7.41 3.26 -13.53
CA LYS A 6 -8.32 2.44 -14.35
C LYS A 6 -8.10 0.95 -14.09
N ASP A 7 -6.83 0.52 -14.04
CA ASP A 7 -6.46 -0.87 -13.76
C ASP A 7 -6.96 -1.29 -12.37
N LEU A 8 -6.84 -0.41 -11.37
CA LEU A 8 -7.37 -0.64 -10.02
C LEU A 8 -8.91 -0.76 -10.00
N MET A 9 -9.62 0.13 -10.71
CA MET A 9 -11.09 0.07 -10.80
C MET A 9 -11.58 -1.22 -11.46
N GLU A 10 -10.92 -1.66 -12.53
CA GLU A 10 -11.25 -2.92 -13.19
C GLU A 10 -11.00 -4.11 -12.25
N TYR A 11 -9.91 -4.09 -11.48
CA TYR A 11 -9.65 -5.08 -10.44
C TYR A 11 -10.76 -5.13 -9.39
N LEU A 12 -11.12 -3.98 -8.81
CA LEU A 12 -12.16 -3.89 -7.76
C LEU A 12 -13.52 -4.38 -8.26
N LYS A 13 -13.90 -4.00 -9.48
CA LYS A 13 -15.13 -4.47 -10.13
C LYS A 13 -15.15 -5.98 -10.33
N ARG A 14 -14.03 -6.56 -10.80
CA ARG A 14 -13.91 -8.02 -11.01
C ARG A 14 -13.91 -8.78 -9.68
N ALA A 15 -13.37 -8.19 -8.62
CA ALA A 15 -13.37 -8.74 -7.27
C ALA A 15 -14.72 -8.57 -6.54
N GLY A 16 -15.68 -7.83 -7.11
CA GLY A 16 -16.97 -7.55 -6.46
C GLY A 16 -16.86 -6.66 -5.23
N VAL A 17 -15.79 -5.85 -5.14
CA VAL A 17 -15.57 -4.92 -4.02
C VAL A 17 -16.30 -3.61 -4.31
N ASP A 18 -17.20 -3.23 -3.42
CA ASP A 18 -17.83 -1.91 -3.46
C ASP A 18 -16.82 -0.85 -3.00
N ALA A 19 -16.34 -0.05 -3.95
CA ALA A 19 -15.31 0.94 -3.72
C ALA A 19 -15.51 2.16 -4.63
N LYS A 20 -15.18 3.33 -4.10
CA LYS A 20 -15.21 4.59 -4.82
C LYS A 20 -13.82 5.19 -4.88
N LEU A 21 -13.34 5.47 -6.09
CA LEU A 21 -12.12 6.26 -6.29
C LEU A 21 -12.48 7.74 -6.23
N HIS A 22 -11.75 8.47 -5.39
CA HIS A 22 -11.81 9.92 -5.32
C HIS A 22 -10.59 10.48 -6.03
N GLU A 23 -10.80 11.16 -7.15
CA GLU A 23 -9.75 11.84 -7.90
C GLU A 23 -9.63 13.29 -7.41
N PHE A 24 -8.40 13.72 -7.12
CA PHE A 24 -8.08 15.07 -6.70
C PHE A 24 -7.18 15.70 -7.76
N GLU A 25 -7.39 16.98 -8.07
CA GLU A 25 -6.51 17.74 -8.98
C GLU A 25 -5.11 17.92 -8.38
N GLU A 26 -5.04 18.03 -7.05
CA GLU A 26 -3.78 18.08 -6.31
C GLU A 26 -3.19 16.68 -6.08
N HIS A 27 -1.89 16.53 -6.35
CA HIS A 27 -1.19 15.27 -6.12
C HIS A 27 -0.99 15.00 -4.63
N ALA A 28 -1.62 13.94 -4.12
CA ALA A 28 -1.40 13.42 -2.78
C ALA A 28 -0.45 12.22 -2.81
N THR A 29 0.82 12.42 -2.40
CA THR A 29 1.80 11.31 -2.34
C THR A 29 2.28 11.01 -0.92
N THR A 30 1.94 11.88 0.02
CA THR A 30 2.23 11.71 1.44
C THR A 30 0.93 11.66 2.25
N VAL A 31 1.05 11.15 3.48
CA VAL A 31 -0.07 11.18 4.44
C VAL A 31 -0.49 12.60 4.76
N ASP A 32 0.46 13.55 4.79
CA ASP A 32 0.15 14.94 5.13
C ASP A 32 -0.63 15.64 4.02
N ASP A 33 -0.36 15.30 2.76
CA ASP A 33 -1.16 15.77 1.62
C ASP A 33 -2.59 15.21 1.72
N ALA A 34 -2.72 13.92 2.01
CA ALA A 34 -4.03 13.27 2.17
C ALA A 34 -4.85 13.86 3.34
N ILE A 35 -4.21 14.22 4.47
CA ILE A 35 -4.88 14.91 5.57
C ILE A 35 -5.42 16.27 5.11
N LYS A 36 -4.58 17.06 4.42
CA LYS A 36 -4.96 18.40 3.93
C LYS A 36 -6.14 18.33 2.96
N LEU A 37 -6.16 17.34 2.07
CA LEU A 37 -7.19 17.19 1.06
C LEU A 37 -8.50 16.62 1.60
N LEU A 38 -8.42 15.66 2.52
CA LEU A 38 -9.60 14.93 3.01
C LEU A 38 -10.17 15.51 4.31
N GLY A 39 -9.41 16.32 5.04
CA GLY A 39 -9.81 16.83 6.36
C GLY A 39 -9.93 15.74 7.42
N VAL A 40 -9.25 14.61 7.24
CA VAL A 40 -9.35 13.44 8.11
C VAL A 40 -8.18 13.31 9.08
N ARG A 41 -8.39 12.54 10.15
CA ARG A 41 -7.30 12.26 11.09
C ARG A 41 -6.27 11.31 10.49
N ARG A 42 -5.00 11.49 10.87
CA ARG A 42 -3.87 10.70 10.37
C ARG A 42 -4.05 9.19 10.57
N GLU A 43 -4.74 8.79 11.63
CA GLU A 43 -4.90 7.38 12.02
C GLU A 43 -5.84 6.60 11.11
N ILE A 44 -6.71 7.27 10.35
CA ILE A 44 -7.64 6.60 9.41
C ILE A 44 -7.08 6.49 8.00
N ILE A 45 -6.00 7.22 7.70
CA ILE A 45 -5.28 7.06 6.43
C ILE A 45 -4.52 5.74 6.48
N ILE A 46 -4.55 4.96 5.40
CA ILE A 46 -3.82 3.70 5.28
C ILE A 46 -2.69 3.90 4.28
N LYS A 47 -1.51 3.36 4.59
CA LYS A 47 -0.35 3.33 3.69
C LYS A 47 -0.02 1.89 3.31
N SER A 48 0.30 1.69 2.04
CA SER A 48 0.89 0.44 1.54
C SER A 48 2.36 0.70 1.21
N ILE A 49 3.27 -0.08 1.80
CA ILE A 49 4.71 0.08 1.62
C ILE A 49 5.30 -1.26 1.23
N LEU A 50 6.01 -1.30 0.10
CA LEU A 50 6.65 -2.52 -0.38
C LEU A 50 8.03 -2.70 0.24
N PHE A 51 8.27 -3.91 0.71
CA PHE A 51 9.55 -4.41 1.21
C PHE A 51 10.01 -5.60 0.38
N ILE A 52 11.31 -5.87 0.40
CA ILE A 52 11.94 -7.03 -0.20
C ILE A 52 12.59 -7.83 0.94
N ASP A 53 12.31 -9.12 1.01
CA ASP A 53 12.93 -10.00 1.99
C ASP A 53 14.35 -10.44 1.58
N ASP A 54 15.00 -11.25 2.42
CA ASP A 54 16.34 -11.76 2.18
C ASP A 54 16.43 -12.76 1.01
N ASN A 55 15.30 -13.30 0.53
CA ASN A 55 15.21 -14.14 -0.66
C ASN A 55 14.89 -13.33 -1.93
N GLY A 56 14.74 -12.01 -1.83
CA GLY A 56 14.35 -11.17 -2.96
C GLY A 56 12.84 -11.16 -3.23
N SER A 57 12.02 -11.73 -2.35
CA SER A 57 10.57 -11.79 -2.51
C SER A 57 9.89 -10.51 -2.03
N PRO A 58 8.86 -10.00 -2.75
CA PRO A 58 8.13 -8.80 -2.37
C PRO A 58 7.15 -9.07 -1.22
N VAL A 59 7.11 -8.16 -0.27
CA VAL A 59 6.15 -8.13 0.84
C VAL A 59 5.55 -6.73 0.93
N LEU A 60 4.23 -6.62 0.78
CA LEU A 60 3.51 -5.38 1.01
C LEU A 60 3.06 -5.29 2.46
N SER A 61 3.49 -4.25 3.16
CA SER A 61 3.00 -3.95 4.50
C SER A 61 1.92 -2.87 4.43
N ILE A 62 0.79 -3.10 5.10
CA ILE A 62 -0.34 -2.16 5.21
C ILE A 62 -0.43 -1.69 6.65
N VAL A 63 -0.27 -0.38 6.87
CA VAL A 63 -0.27 0.25 8.21
C VAL A 63 -1.06 1.56 8.19
N THR A 64 -1.50 2.03 9.36
CA THR A 64 -2.11 3.36 9.46
C THR A 64 -1.09 4.49 9.25
N GLY A 65 -1.59 5.67 8.85
CA GLY A 65 -0.81 6.85 8.49
C GLY A 65 0.09 7.34 9.61
N ASP A 66 -0.34 7.15 10.86
CA ASP A 66 0.37 7.54 12.09
C ASP A 66 1.51 6.60 12.49
N LYS A 67 1.63 5.44 11.83
CA LYS A 67 2.63 4.41 12.18
C LYS A 67 3.74 4.31 11.15
N ARG A 68 4.87 3.78 11.61
CA ARG A 68 5.99 3.33 10.78
C ARG A 68 6.05 1.81 10.87
N VAL A 69 6.36 1.16 9.74
CA VAL A 69 6.56 -0.29 9.69
C VAL A 69 7.83 -0.62 10.48
N SER A 70 7.72 -1.58 11.39
CA SER A 70 8.90 -2.17 12.05
C SER A 70 9.45 -3.30 11.18
N GLU A 71 10.59 -3.07 10.55
CA GLU A 71 11.24 -4.06 9.68
C GLU A 71 11.53 -5.38 10.42
N LYS A 72 11.92 -5.29 11.69
CA LYS A 72 12.12 -6.47 12.55
C LYS A 72 10.84 -7.30 12.71
N LYS A 73 9.70 -6.65 13.01
CA LYS A 73 8.40 -7.35 13.15
C LYS A 73 7.93 -7.91 11.81
N LEU A 74 8.13 -7.15 10.72
CA LEU A 74 7.75 -7.58 9.38
C LEU A 74 8.56 -8.80 8.92
N ALA A 75 9.88 -8.78 9.13
CA ALA A 75 10.75 -9.92 8.83
C ALA A 75 10.32 -11.17 9.61
N ALA A 76 10.06 -11.02 10.91
CA ALA A 76 9.56 -12.11 11.74
C ALA A 76 8.21 -12.67 11.24
N ALA A 77 7.26 -11.80 10.87
CA ALA A 77 5.98 -12.20 10.30
C ALA A 77 6.10 -12.91 8.95
N CYS A 78 7.17 -12.64 8.19
CA CYS A 78 7.44 -13.28 6.91
C CYS A 78 8.24 -14.59 7.01
N GLY A 79 8.76 -14.91 8.19
CA GLY A 79 9.73 -16.00 8.36
C GLY A 79 11.12 -15.69 7.77
N SER A 80 11.43 -14.42 7.56
CA SER A 80 12.67 -13.94 6.95
C SER A 80 13.63 -13.39 8.00
N LYS A 81 14.95 -13.38 7.74
CA LYS A 81 15.92 -12.81 8.70
C LYS A 81 15.92 -11.28 8.66
N LYS A 82 15.69 -10.71 7.48
CA LYS A 82 15.67 -9.27 7.24
C LYS A 82 14.70 -8.94 6.13
N VAL A 83 14.22 -7.70 6.15
CA VAL A 83 13.52 -7.06 5.05
C VAL A 83 14.14 -5.69 4.85
N ARG A 84 14.05 -5.16 3.63
CA ARG A 84 14.41 -3.77 3.30
C ARG A 84 13.29 -3.12 2.53
N LYS A 85 13.16 -1.80 2.58
CA LYS A 85 12.25 -1.11 1.67
C LYS A 85 12.65 -1.40 0.21
N ALA A 86 11.65 -1.61 -0.63
CA ALA A 86 11.84 -1.68 -2.07
C ALA A 86 12.26 -0.29 -2.59
N ASN A 87 13.16 -0.27 -3.56
CA ASN A 87 13.49 0.95 -4.28
C ASN A 87 12.37 1.31 -5.30
N PRO A 88 12.34 2.54 -5.86
CA PRO A 88 11.26 2.95 -6.78
C PRO A 88 11.09 2.03 -8.00
N HIS A 89 12.18 1.51 -8.56
CA HIS A 89 12.12 0.57 -9.68
C HIS A 89 11.43 -0.74 -9.28
N GLU A 90 11.83 -1.34 -8.16
CA GLU A 90 11.20 -2.55 -7.62
C GLU A 90 9.72 -2.31 -7.30
N VAL A 91 9.37 -1.16 -6.72
CA VAL A 91 7.96 -0.80 -6.44
C VAL A 91 7.15 -0.82 -7.73
N LYS A 92 7.64 -0.15 -8.78
CA LYS A 92 6.96 -0.12 -10.08
C LYS A 92 6.87 -1.49 -10.73
N GLU A 93 7.95 -2.27 -10.65
CA GLU A 93 8.05 -3.61 -11.24
C GLU A 93 7.05 -4.59 -10.60
N PHE A 94 7.02 -4.66 -9.26
CA PHE A 94 6.17 -5.60 -8.54
C PHE A 94 4.71 -5.17 -8.49
N THR A 95 4.46 -3.87 -8.26
CA THR A 95 3.10 -3.38 -8.00
C THR A 95 2.41 -2.85 -9.26
N GLY A 96 3.16 -2.26 -10.20
CA GLY A 96 2.61 -1.47 -11.31
C GLY A 96 2.42 0.03 -10.98
N TYR A 97 2.57 0.43 -9.72
CA TYR A 97 2.35 1.78 -9.23
C TYR A 97 3.67 2.45 -8.84
N ASP A 98 3.68 3.78 -8.81
CA ASP A 98 4.82 4.56 -8.35
C ASP A 98 4.82 4.69 -6.82
N VAL A 99 5.98 5.00 -6.24
CA VAL A 99 6.12 5.24 -4.80
C VAL A 99 5.18 6.36 -4.37
N GLY A 100 4.49 6.16 -3.24
CA GLY A 100 3.50 7.11 -2.73
C GLY A 100 2.08 6.90 -3.28
N GLY A 101 1.92 6.11 -4.36
CA GLY A 101 0.63 5.81 -4.99
C GLY A 101 0.26 4.32 -5.00
N VAL A 102 0.90 3.50 -4.16
CA VAL A 102 0.67 2.05 -4.13
C VAL A 102 -0.65 1.74 -3.42
N PRO A 103 -1.69 1.21 -4.10
CA PRO A 103 -2.93 0.80 -3.47
C PRO A 103 -2.72 -0.47 -2.60
N PRO A 104 -3.66 -0.79 -1.70
CA PRO A 104 -3.57 -2.01 -0.89
C PRO A 104 -3.81 -3.30 -1.70
N VAL A 105 -4.35 -3.20 -2.92
CA VAL A 105 -4.73 -4.32 -3.79
C VAL A 105 -4.53 -3.98 -5.27
N GLY A 106 -4.77 -4.92 -6.18
CA GLY A 106 -4.74 -4.66 -7.63
C GLY A 106 -3.33 -4.52 -8.19
N HIS A 107 -2.37 -5.27 -7.66
CA HIS A 107 -0.97 -5.25 -8.08
C HIS A 107 -0.72 -6.12 -9.31
N ARG A 108 0.32 -5.78 -10.07
CA ARG A 108 0.72 -6.49 -11.29
C ARG A 108 1.18 -7.93 -11.04
N ARG A 109 1.83 -8.19 -9.91
CA ARG A 109 2.29 -9.52 -9.48
C ARG A 109 1.54 -9.94 -8.21
N SER A 110 1.49 -11.25 -7.95
CA SER A 110 1.06 -11.75 -6.64
C SER A 110 2.11 -11.36 -5.60
N ILE A 111 1.69 -10.61 -4.57
CA ILE A 111 2.56 -10.10 -3.51
C ILE A 111 2.01 -10.60 -2.17
N ARG A 112 2.91 -11.03 -1.28
CA ARG A 112 2.53 -11.33 0.11
C ARG A 112 2.13 -10.05 0.81
N ILE A 113 0.92 -9.99 1.35
CA ILE A 113 0.41 -8.80 2.06
C ILE A 113 0.38 -9.08 3.57
N ILE A 114 0.96 -8.18 4.35
CA ILE A 114 0.94 -8.19 5.81
C ILE A 114 0.22 -6.94 6.29
N ILE A 115 -0.92 -7.11 6.94
CA ILE A 115 -1.77 -6.03 7.43
C ILE A 115 -1.56 -5.87 8.94
N ASP A 116 -1.25 -4.66 9.38
CA ASP A 116 -1.21 -4.34 10.80
C ASP A 116 -2.60 -4.45 11.41
N GLU A 117 -2.71 -5.12 12.56
CA GLU A 117 -3.97 -5.36 13.24
C GLU A 117 -4.75 -4.07 13.52
N LYS A 118 -4.06 -2.94 13.75
CA LYS A 118 -4.71 -1.64 13.93
C LYS A 118 -5.55 -1.23 12.71
N VAL A 119 -5.10 -1.56 11.50
CA VAL A 119 -5.85 -1.29 10.26
C VAL A 119 -7.14 -2.09 10.24
N MET A 120 -7.10 -3.36 10.66
CA MET A 120 -8.28 -4.24 10.72
C MET A 120 -9.31 -3.81 11.77
N ARG A 121 -8.92 -2.94 12.71
CA ARG A 121 -9.80 -2.39 13.75
C ARG A 121 -10.34 -1.00 13.41
N LEU A 122 -10.01 -0.44 12.24
CA LEU A 122 -10.66 0.78 11.76
C LEU A 122 -12.14 0.46 11.50
N GLY A 123 -13.04 1.08 12.26
CA GLY A 123 -14.47 0.98 12.00
C GLY A 123 -14.83 1.72 10.71
N CYS A 124 -15.66 1.08 9.89
CA CYS A 124 -16.38 1.75 8.81
C CYS A 124 -17.57 2.54 9.37
#